data_AF-A0A502EN53-F1
#
_entry.id   AF-A0A502EN53-F1
#
_cell.length_a   1.000
_cell.length_b   1.000
_cell.length_c   1.000
_cell.angle_alpha   90.00
_cell.angle_beta   90.00
_cell.angle_gamma   90.00
#
_symmetry.space_group_name_H-M   'P 1'
#
loop_
_entity.id
_entity.type
_entity.pdbx_description
1 polymer ?
#
loop_
_entity_poly.entity_id
_entity_poly.type
_entity_poly.pdbx_seq_one_letter_code
_entity_poly.pdbx_strand_id
1 'polypeptide(L)'
;GLLAVLWGTWREGRAFRQLRRVDALRALLAEDSGPVLPARALALDWLSSLNQLPGLAAAREAAGTAADVPLLRAALRRHLVGPLQSATQRAGSQAALEGGIVVAISPSPALDGVLAGLRGLSLLRQVAAIHGMRPGAMVTFSLLRRLAWTAAGTSGLDLLGRSVADSALSHLPVLRHLAAALPGSGLTALRLKRLAEVTAQACSPFERAL
;
A
#
# COMPACT_ATOMS: atom_id res chain seq x y z
N GLY A 1 -1.67 27.56 -16.82
CA GLY A 1 -2.42 27.61 -15.54
C GLY A 1 -3.57 26.62 -15.51
N LEU A 2 -4.66 26.89 -16.26
CA LEU A 2 -5.92 26.13 -16.21
C LEU A 2 -5.80 24.66 -16.66
N LEU A 3 -5.02 24.38 -17.71
CA LEU A 3 -4.78 23.02 -18.20
C LEU A 3 -4.05 22.13 -17.16
N ALA A 4 -3.16 22.70 -16.35
CA ALA A 4 -2.48 21.96 -15.29
C ALA A 4 -3.42 21.63 -14.12
N VAL A 5 -4.37 22.53 -13.81
CA VAL A 5 -5.40 22.32 -12.79
C VAL A 5 -6.41 21.26 -13.25
N LEU A 6 -6.91 21.35 -14.48
CA LEU A 6 -7.82 20.35 -15.07
C LEU A 6 -7.15 18.98 -15.20
N TRP A 7 -5.86 18.94 -15.56
CA TRP A 7 -5.10 17.70 -15.61
C TRP A 7 -4.88 17.09 -14.21
N GLY A 8 -4.68 17.93 -13.20
CA GLY A 8 -4.61 17.53 -11.79
C GLY A 8 -5.90 16.91 -11.30
N THR A 9 -7.03 17.61 -11.46
CA THR A 9 -8.35 17.15 -11.03
C THR A 9 -8.83 15.91 -11.79
N TRP A 10 -8.54 15.81 -13.09
CA TRP A 10 -8.84 14.62 -13.90
C TRP A 10 -8.10 13.38 -13.42
N ARG A 11 -6.82 13.51 -13.06
CA ARG A 11 -6.02 12.40 -12.52
C ARG A 11 -6.45 11.98 -11.12
N GLU A 12 -6.82 12.94 -10.29
CA GLU A 12 -7.32 12.68 -8.93
C GLU A 12 -8.67 11.96 -8.97
N GLY A 13 -9.56 12.39 -9.87
CA GLY A 13 -10.80 11.70 -10.16
C GLY A 13 -10.60 10.29 -10.74
N ARG A 14 -9.47 9.98 -11.38
CA ARG A 14 -9.16 8.63 -11.87
C ARG A 14 -8.72 7.70 -10.74
N ALA A 15 -7.87 8.18 -9.83
CA ALA A 15 -7.43 7.40 -8.67
C ALA A 15 -8.61 7.08 -7.73
N PHE A 16 -9.47 8.07 -7.46
CA PHE A 16 -10.67 7.87 -6.65
C PHE A 16 -11.66 6.90 -7.32
N ARG A 17 -11.80 6.99 -8.65
CA ARG A 17 -12.62 6.02 -9.42
C ARG A 17 -12.07 4.60 -9.32
N GLN A 18 -10.75 4.40 -9.37
CA GLN A 18 -10.17 3.07 -9.22
C GLN A 18 -10.39 2.50 -7.82
N LEU A 19 -10.22 3.31 -6.76
CA LEU A 19 -10.49 2.87 -5.39
C LEU A 19 -11.97 2.47 -5.22
N ARG A 20 -12.89 3.30 -5.71
CA ARG A 20 -14.33 2.99 -5.69
C ARG A 20 -14.68 1.71 -6.46
N ARG A 21 -13.96 1.38 -7.53
CA ARG A 21 -14.16 0.11 -8.26
C ARG A 21 -13.72 -1.09 -7.43
N VAL A 22 -12.58 -0.99 -6.75
CA VAL A 22 -12.11 -2.04 -5.82
C VAL A 22 -13.09 -2.21 -4.66
N ASP A 23 -13.60 -1.11 -4.10
CA ASP A 23 -14.58 -1.16 -3.01
C ASP A 23 -15.93 -1.74 -3.48
N ALA A 24 -16.39 -1.39 -4.69
CA ALA A 24 -17.58 -1.98 -5.30
C ALA A 24 -17.40 -3.49 -5.55
N LEU A 25 -16.23 -3.89 -6.05
CA LEU A 25 -15.90 -5.30 -6.22
C LEU A 25 -15.83 -6.01 -4.86
N ARG A 26 -15.24 -5.40 -3.83
CA ARG A 26 -15.19 -5.94 -2.47
C ARG A 26 -16.60 -6.17 -1.93
N ALA A 27 -17.50 -5.19 -2.08
CA ALA A 27 -18.88 -5.31 -1.63
C ALA A 27 -19.62 -6.45 -2.35
N LEU A 28 -19.50 -6.54 -3.68
CA LEU A 28 -20.13 -7.62 -4.44
C LEU A 28 -19.53 -8.99 -4.10
N LEU A 29 -18.23 -9.06 -3.85
CA LEU A 29 -17.57 -10.29 -3.41
C LEU A 29 -17.88 -10.60 -1.94
N ALA A 30 -18.38 -9.69 -1.11
CA ALA A 30 -18.73 -10.03 0.28
C ALA A 30 -20.07 -10.77 0.37
N GLU A 31 -20.96 -10.55 -0.60
CA GLU A 31 -22.31 -11.11 -0.59
C GLU A 31 -22.40 -12.42 -1.41
N ASP A 32 -22.62 -13.55 -0.73
CA ASP A 32 -22.68 -14.87 -1.38
C ASP A 32 -23.83 -15.02 -2.38
N SER A 33 -24.98 -14.42 -2.08
CA SER A 33 -26.17 -14.42 -2.94
C SER A 33 -26.22 -13.24 -3.91
N GLY A 34 -25.11 -12.50 -4.03
CA GLY A 34 -25.02 -11.32 -4.87
C GLY A 34 -25.07 -11.64 -6.38
N PRO A 35 -25.35 -10.65 -7.23
CA PRO A 35 -25.41 -10.84 -8.67
C PRO A 35 -24.02 -11.15 -9.27
N VAL A 36 -23.86 -12.36 -9.81
CA VAL A 36 -22.56 -12.84 -10.36
C VAL A 36 -22.09 -12.06 -11.59
N LEU A 37 -23.01 -11.61 -12.46
CA LEU A 37 -22.65 -10.90 -13.70
C LEU A 37 -21.93 -9.56 -13.45
N PRO A 38 -22.45 -8.63 -12.63
CA PRO A 38 -21.73 -7.39 -12.31
C PRO A 38 -20.45 -7.65 -11.52
N ALA A 39 -20.44 -8.66 -10.63
CA ALA A 39 -19.23 -9.05 -9.90
C ALA A 39 -18.14 -9.54 -10.87
N ARG A 40 -18.51 -10.39 -11.83
CA ARG A 40 -17.62 -10.90 -12.88
C ARG A 40 -17.10 -9.78 -13.78
N ALA A 41 -17.96 -8.87 -14.22
CA ALA A 41 -17.55 -7.75 -15.05
C ALA A 41 -16.52 -6.85 -14.34
N LEU A 42 -16.77 -6.50 -13.07
CA LEU A 42 -15.83 -5.72 -12.26
C LEU A 42 -14.55 -6.48 -11.96
N ALA A 43 -14.63 -7.80 -11.72
CA ALA A 43 -13.45 -8.64 -11.53
C ALA A 43 -12.57 -8.64 -12.79
N LEU A 44 -13.15 -8.88 -13.98
CA LEU A 44 -12.39 -8.90 -15.24
C LEU A 44 -11.79 -7.52 -15.57
N ASP A 45 -12.52 -6.42 -15.33
CA ASP A 45 -11.99 -5.05 -15.44
C ASP A 45 -10.79 -4.84 -14.50
N TRP A 46 -10.92 -5.23 -13.24
CA TRP A 46 -9.81 -5.16 -12.28
C TRP A 46 -8.62 -6.02 -12.71
N LEU A 47 -8.83 -7.26 -13.16
CA LEU A 47 -7.77 -8.12 -13.68
C LEU A 47 -7.08 -7.50 -14.91
N SER A 48 -7.79 -6.73 -15.74
CA SER A 48 -7.19 -6.00 -16.87
C SER A 48 -6.24 -4.89 -16.42
N SER A 49 -6.44 -4.34 -15.22
CA SER A 49 -5.61 -3.29 -14.64
C SER A 49 -4.33 -3.83 -13.96
N LEU A 50 -4.32 -5.12 -13.61
CA LEU A 50 -3.16 -5.77 -13.02
C LEU A 50 -2.05 -5.97 -14.07
N ASN A 51 -0.83 -5.58 -13.71
CA ASN A 51 0.37 -5.86 -14.52
C ASN A 51 0.83 -7.31 -14.29
N GLN A 52 1.61 -7.87 -15.23
CA GLN A 52 2.03 -9.28 -15.29
C GLN A 52 2.29 -9.93 -13.91
N LEU A 53 1.29 -10.66 -13.41
CA LEU A 53 1.36 -11.48 -12.20
C LEU A 53 1.25 -12.96 -12.59
N PRO A 54 1.99 -13.86 -11.91
CA PRO A 54 1.80 -15.29 -12.12
C PRO A 54 0.36 -15.67 -11.73
N GLY A 55 -0.28 -16.54 -12.52
CA GLY A 55 -1.66 -16.97 -12.29
C GLY A 55 -2.74 -16.02 -12.81
N LEU A 56 -2.38 -14.86 -13.38
CA LEU A 56 -3.36 -13.87 -13.86
C LEU A 56 -4.18 -14.36 -15.08
N ALA A 57 -3.58 -15.15 -15.98
CA ALA A 57 -4.30 -15.78 -17.07
C ALA A 57 -5.32 -16.81 -16.55
N ALA A 58 -4.89 -17.70 -15.66
CA ALA A 58 -5.76 -18.67 -15.00
C ALA A 58 -6.88 -18.00 -14.19
N ALA A 59 -6.58 -16.88 -13.51
CA ALA A 59 -7.57 -16.10 -12.79
C ALA A 59 -8.63 -15.49 -13.73
N ARG A 60 -8.24 -15.00 -14.91
CA ARG A 60 -9.19 -14.48 -15.91
C ARG A 60 -10.10 -15.56 -16.46
N GLU A 61 -9.52 -16.71 -16.80
CA GLU A 61 -10.28 -17.86 -17.30
C GLU A 61 -11.29 -18.34 -16.27
N ALA A 62 -10.83 -18.59 -15.04
CA ALA A 62 -11.69 -19.05 -13.94
C ALA A 62 -12.75 -18.01 -13.54
N ALA A 63 -12.40 -16.71 -13.55
CA ALA A 63 -13.39 -15.65 -13.32
C ALA A 63 -14.44 -15.60 -14.45
N GLY A 64 -14.03 -15.85 -15.70
CA GLY A 64 -14.91 -15.87 -16.86
C GLY A 64 -15.99 -16.96 -16.80
N THR A 65 -15.70 -18.09 -16.15
CA THR A 65 -16.57 -19.27 -16.10
C THR A 65 -17.28 -19.48 -14.75
N ALA A 66 -16.93 -18.72 -13.70
CA ALA A 66 -17.49 -18.89 -12.36
C ALA A 66 -19.02 -18.73 -12.30
N ALA A 67 -19.74 -19.78 -11.90
CA ALA A 67 -21.21 -19.81 -11.93
C ALA A 67 -21.88 -18.85 -10.92
N ASP A 68 -21.25 -18.61 -9.78
CA ASP A 68 -21.74 -17.76 -8.70
C ASP A 68 -20.63 -16.89 -8.08
N VAL A 69 -21.01 -16.00 -7.16
CA VAL A 69 -20.05 -15.11 -6.46
C VAL A 69 -19.07 -15.90 -5.58
N PRO A 70 -19.45 -16.95 -4.83
CA PRO A 70 -18.51 -17.76 -4.06
C PRO A 70 -17.43 -18.42 -4.92
N LEU A 71 -17.78 -19.03 -6.06
CA LEU A 71 -16.81 -19.63 -6.98
C LEU A 71 -15.92 -18.57 -7.62
N LEU A 72 -16.48 -17.41 -7.98
CA LEU A 72 -15.70 -16.28 -8.50
C LEU A 72 -14.67 -15.81 -7.46
N ARG A 73 -15.10 -15.60 -6.22
CA ARG A 73 -14.24 -15.21 -5.10
C ARG A 73 -13.14 -16.25 -4.86
N ALA A 74 -13.50 -17.53 -4.84
CA ALA A 74 -12.57 -18.64 -4.62
C ALA A 74 -11.52 -18.73 -5.74
N ALA A 75 -11.95 -18.60 -7.00
CA ALA A 75 -11.06 -18.57 -8.16
C ALA A 75 -10.04 -17.42 -8.07
N LEU A 76 -10.52 -16.20 -7.81
CA LEU A 76 -9.66 -15.03 -7.65
C LEU A 76 -8.68 -15.20 -6.49
N ARG A 77 -9.15 -15.68 -5.33
CA ARG A 77 -8.30 -15.89 -4.14
C ARG A 77 -7.22 -16.94 -4.41
N ARG A 78 -7.60 -18.08 -4.99
CA ARG A 78 -6.69 -19.19 -5.29
C ARG A 78 -5.54 -18.77 -6.20
N HIS A 79 -5.82 -17.94 -7.20
CA HIS A 79 -4.82 -17.58 -8.21
C HIS A 79 -4.05 -16.29 -7.91
N LEU A 80 -4.60 -15.36 -7.11
CA LEU A 80 -4.02 -14.01 -6.99
C LEU A 80 -3.52 -13.64 -5.59
N VAL A 81 -4.05 -14.22 -4.52
CA VAL A 81 -3.64 -13.83 -3.15
C VAL A 81 -2.15 -14.09 -2.93
N GLY A 82 -1.67 -15.29 -3.26
CA GLY A 82 -0.25 -15.63 -3.13
C GLY A 82 0.67 -14.74 -3.97
N PRO A 83 0.42 -14.60 -5.29
CA PRO A 83 1.18 -13.71 -6.17
C PRO A 83 1.20 -12.24 -5.74
N LEU A 84 0.05 -11.67 -5.35
CA LEU A 84 -0.06 -10.28 -4.89
C LEU A 84 0.70 -10.06 -3.57
N GLN A 85 0.56 -11.00 -2.63
CA GLN A 85 1.26 -10.94 -1.35
C GLN A 85 2.78 -11.04 -1.56
N SER A 86 3.23 -11.97 -2.40
CA SER A 86 4.64 -12.14 -2.74
C SER A 86 5.22 -10.88 -3.40
N ALA A 87 4.50 -10.29 -4.36
CA ALA A 87 4.92 -9.05 -5.01
C ALA A 87 5.01 -7.87 -4.02
N THR A 88 4.01 -7.74 -3.14
CA THR A 88 3.99 -6.72 -2.08
C THR A 88 5.15 -6.88 -1.10
N GLN A 89 5.42 -8.12 -0.66
CA GLN A 89 6.52 -8.43 0.24
C GLN A 89 7.87 -8.12 -0.41
N ARG A 90 8.07 -8.47 -1.69
CA ARG A 90 9.29 -8.13 -2.43
C ARG A 90 9.48 -6.62 -2.53
N ALA A 91 8.44 -5.86 -2.86
CA ALA A 91 8.51 -4.41 -2.91
C ALA A 91 8.85 -3.80 -1.53
N GLY A 92 8.24 -4.31 -0.45
CA GLY A 92 8.54 -3.90 0.92
C GLY A 92 9.99 -4.21 1.33
N SER A 93 10.47 -5.42 1.04
CA SER A 93 11.84 -5.85 1.34
C SER A 93 12.88 -5.06 0.53
N GLN A 94 12.62 -4.79 -0.75
CA GLN A 94 13.47 -3.94 -1.59
C GLN A 94 13.53 -2.50 -1.05
N ALA A 95 12.38 -1.90 -0.74
CA ALA A 95 12.33 -0.56 -0.16
C ALA A 95 13.03 -0.48 1.21
N ALA A 96 12.96 -1.55 2.02
CA ALA A 96 13.68 -1.64 3.29
C ALA A 96 15.20 -1.74 3.11
N LEU A 97 15.67 -2.54 2.14
CA LEU A 97 17.10 -2.67 1.82
C LEU A 97 17.67 -1.36 1.26
N GLU A 98 16.97 -0.74 0.31
CA GLU A 98 17.35 0.56 -0.26
C GLU A 98 17.31 1.68 0.78
N GLY A 99 16.34 1.65 1.70
CA GLY A 99 16.25 2.60 2.82
C GLY A 99 17.37 2.42 3.83
N GLY A 100 17.81 1.18 4.09
CA GLY A 100 18.92 0.87 4.99
C GLY A 100 20.27 1.40 4.51
N ILE A 101 20.50 1.41 3.19
CA ILE A 101 21.74 1.92 2.58
C ILE A 101 21.81 3.45 2.67
N VAL A 102 20.68 4.15 2.50
CA VAL A 102 20.62 5.61 2.48
C VAL A 102 20.79 6.23 3.87
N VAL A 103 20.32 5.55 4.93
CA VAL A 103 20.44 6.04 6.32
C VAL A 103 21.88 5.96 6.85
N ALA A 104 22.74 5.12 6.28
CA ALA A 104 24.12 4.96 6.75
C ALA A 104 25.06 6.13 6.39
N ILE A 105 24.68 6.99 5.45
CA ILE A 105 25.53 8.06 4.89
C ILE A 105 25.00 9.47 5.25
N SER A 106 23.83 9.55 5.89
CA SER A 106 23.17 10.83 6.13
C SER A 106 23.79 11.60 7.31
N PRO A 107 24.28 12.84 7.09
CA PRO A 107 24.92 13.63 8.14
C PRO A 107 23.92 14.36 9.06
N SER A 108 22.60 14.19 8.91
CA SER A 108 21.62 14.84 9.81
C SER A 108 20.30 14.07 9.98
N PRO A 109 19.75 13.99 11.22
CA PRO A 109 18.52 13.26 11.54
C PRO A 109 17.25 13.85 10.91
N ALA A 110 17.26 15.14 10.53
CA ALA A 110 16.14 15.76 9.81
C ALA A 110 16.02 15.26 8.36
N LEU A 111 17.16 15.01 7.69
CA LEU A 111 17.18 14.47 6.33
C LEU A 111 16.74 13.00 6.29
N ASP A 112 17.03 12.24 7.35
CA ASP A 112 16.58 10.86 7.49
C ASP A 112 15.06 10.73 7.50
N GLY A 113 14.37 11.63 8.21
CA GLY A 113 12.90 11.67 8.23
C GLY A 113 12.30 11.97 6.85
N VAL A 114 12.87 12.93 6.12
CA VAL A 114 12.42 13.29 4.77
C VAL A 114 12.66 12.16 3.78
N LEU A 115 13.86 11.56 3.79
CA LEU A 115 14.20 10.45 2.90
C LEU A 115 13.36 9.21 3.20
N ALA A 116 13.15 8.88 4.47
CA ALA A 116 12.23 7.81 4.88
C ALA A 116 10.80 8.09 4.42
N GLY A 117 10.33 9.33 4.53
CA GLY A 117 9.01 9.76 4.03
C GLY A 117 8.86 9.61 2.52
N LEU A 118 9.83 10.09 1.73
CA LEU A 118 9.84 9.95 0.27
C LEU A 118 9.89 8.49 -0.18
N ARG A 119 10.61 7.64 0.56
CA ARG A 119 10.69 6.20 0.30
C ARG A 119 9.40 5.48 0.66
N GLY A 120 8.79 5.76 1.81
CA GLY A 120 7.47 5.25 2.16
C GLY A 120 6.41 5.62 1.12
N LEU A 121 6.49 6.84 0.60
CA LEU A 121 5.58 7.35 -0.43
C LEU A 121 5.79 6.69 -1.81
N SER A 122 7.02 6.36 -2.16
CA SER A 122 7.34 5.59 -3.36
C SER A 122 6.88 4.15 -3.23
N LEU A 123 7.04 3.54 -2.06
CA LEU A 123 6.56 2.21 -1.72
C LEU A 123 5.02 2.12 -1.82
N LEU A 124 4.29 3.11 -1.27
CA LEU A 124 2.83 3.21 -1.39
C LEU A 124 2.39 3.15 -2.86
N ARG A 125 3.05 3.91 -3.73
CA ARG A 125 2.75 3.92 -5.17
C ARG A 125 3.05 2.59 -5.84
N GLN A 126 4.16 1.96 -5.47
CA GLN A 126 4.57 0.67 -6.01
C GLN A 126 3.59 -0.44 -5.62
N VAL A 127 3.17 -0.48 -4.36
CA VAL A 127 2.15 -1.43 -3.87
C VAL A 127 0.79 -1.18 -4.52
N ALA A 128 0.38 0.08 -4.68
CA ALA A 128 -0.84 0.42 -5.40
C ALA A 128 -0.79 -0.06 -6.87
N ALA A 129 0.36 0.12 -7.54
CA ALA A 129 0.60 -0.36 -8.90
C ALA A 129 0.55 -1.88 -9.03
N ILE A 130 1.05 -2.61 -8.02
CA ILE A 130 0.95 -4.08 -7.95
C ILE A 130 -0.51 -4.53 -7.93
N HIS A 131 -1.40 -3.77 -7.30
CA HIS A 131 -2.83 -4.06 -7.21
C HIS A 131 -3.67 -3.45 -8.35
N GLY A 132 -3.01 -2.95 -9.41
CA GLY A 132 -3.68 -2.45 -10.62
C GLY A 132 -4.14 -1.00 -10.53
N MET A 133 -3.85 -0.32 -9.43
CA MET A 133 -4.05 1.11 -9.35
C MET A 133 -2.91 1.84 -10.04
N ARG A 134 -3.20 2.82 -10.89
CA ARG A 134 -2.16 3.68 -11.50
C ARG A 134 -2.12 5.00 -10.73
N PRO A 135 -1.34 5.12 -9.64
CA PRO A 135 -1.22 6.38 -8.92
C PRO A 135 -0.57 7.42 -9.83
N GLY A 136 -1.30 8.48 -10.18
CA GLY A 136 -0.72 9.60 -10.90
C GLY A 136 0.26 10.37 -9.98
N ALA A 137 1.53 10.46 -10.40
CA ALA A 137 2.65 11.25 -9.83
C ALA A 137 2.40 12.64 -9.16
N MET A 138 1.22 13.25 -9.29
CA MET A 138 0.87 14.59 -8.79
C MET A 138 0.09 14.55 -7.48
N VAL A 139 -0.59 13.45 -7.12
CA VAL A 139 -1.22 13.26 -5.78
C VAL A 139 -0.16 13.32 -4.69
N THR A 140 0.98 12.75 -4.99
CA THR A 140 2.18 12.79 -4.16
C THR A 140 2.82 14.17 -4.11
N PHE A 141 2.78 14.94 -5.20
CA PHE A 141 3.25 16.32 -5.23
C PHE A 141 2.27 17.24 -4.48
N SER A 142 0.97 16.95 -4.49
CA SER A 142 -0.08 17.63 -3.73
C SER A 142 0.02 17.33 -2.23
N LEU A 143 0.24 16.06 -1.84
CA LEU A 143 0.50 15.64 -0.46
C LEU A 143 1.82 16.20 0.08
N LEU A 144 2.89 16.17 -0.72
CA LEU A 144 4.19 16.75 -0.37
C LEU A 144 4.11 18.28 -0.28
N ARG A 145 3.35 18.95 -1.16
CA ARG A 145 3.09 20.39 -1.08
C ARG A 145 2.28 20.72 0.17
N ARG A 146 1.22 19.98 0.49
CA ARG A 146 0.42 20.18 1.71
C ARG A 146 1.25 19.96 2.98
N LEU A 147 2.16 18.98 2.96
CA LEU A 147 3.16 18.74 4.02
C LEU A 147 4.22 19.84 4.12
N ALA A 148 4.70 20.40 3.00
CA ALA A 148 5.63 21.52 2.98
C ALA A 148 5.02 22.81 3.54
N TRP A 149 3.71 23.02 3.34
CA TRP A 149 2.96 24.11 3.95
C TRP A 149 2.67 23.89 5.45
N THR A 150 2.56 22.64 5.92
CA THR A 150 2.39 22.34 7.37
C THR A 150 3.71 22.22 8.13
N ALA A 151 4.81 21.86 7.48
CA ALA A 151 6.14 21.82 8.08
C ALA A 151 6.72 23.20 8.38
N ALA A 152 6.23 24.26 7.71
CA ALA A 152 6.47 25.64 8.14
C ALA A 152 5.79 25.97 9.49
N GLY A 153 4.84 25.15 9.97
CA GLY A 153 4.14 25.31 11.24
C GLY A 153 4.50 24.31 12.34
N THR A 154 5.10 23.16 12.03
CA THR A 154 5.32 22.07 13.01
C THR A 154 6.79 21.71 13.22
N SER A 155 7.69 22.69 13.21
CA SER A 155 9.03 22.59 13.83
C SER A 155 8.93 22.61 15.37
N GLY A 156 8.01 21.83 15.95
CA GLY A 156 7.67 21.94 17.38
C GLY A 156 7.24 20.64 18.09
N LEU A 157 7.06 19.51 17.40
CA LEU A 157 6.51 18.29 18.03
C LEU A 157 7.34 17.01 17.94
N ASP A 158 8.54 17.02 17.35
CA ASP A 158 9.39 15.83 17.26
C ASP A 158 10.19 15.49 18.54
N LEU A 159 9.81 16.06 19.70
CA LEU A 159 10.46 15.75 20.98
C LEU A 159 9.82 14.61 21.79
N LEU A 160 8.69 14.03 21.36
CA LEU A 160 7.94 13.09 22.20
C LEU A 160 7.76 11.68 21.59
N GLY A 161 8.76 11.20 20.85
CA GLY A 161 8.83 9.79 20.42
C GLY A 161 9.39 8.82 21.47
N ARG A 162 9.99 9.33 22.57
CA ARG A 162 10.64 8.51 23.60
C ARG A 162 9.67 7.91 24.63
N SER A 163 8.53 8.54 24.92
CA SER A 163 7.65 8.13 26.04
C SER A 163 6.70 6.98 25.73
N VAL A 164 6.28 6.80 24.47
CA VAL A 164 5.35 5.71 24.09
C VAL A 164 6.06 4.37 23.95
N ALA A 165 7.35 4.37 23.60
CA ALA A 165 8.16 3.17 23.57
C ALA A 165 8.36 2.62 25.00
N ASP A 166 8.62 3.48 25.97
CA ASP A 166 8.97 3.05 27.34
C ASP A 166 7.84 2.33 28.09
N SER A 167 6.57 2.70 27.84
CA SER A 167 5.43 2.06 28.52
C SER A 167 5.04 0.68 27.96
N ALA A 168 5.35 0.39 26.69
CA ALA A 168 5.09 -0.92 26.09
C ALA A 168 6.25 -1.91 26.29
N LEU A 169 7.48 -1.38 26.44
CA LEU A 169 8.71 -2.14 26.62
C LEU A 169 9.00 -2.53 28.08
N SER A 170 8.20 -2.07 29.05
CA SER A 170 8.33 -2.39 30.48
C SER A 170 7.98 -3.85 30.80
N HIS A 171 7.14 -4.50 30.00
CA HIS A 171 6.65 -5.86 30.27
C HIS A 171 7.51 -6.99 29.66
N LEU A 172 8.50 -6.67 28.81
CA LEU A 172 9.36 -7.66 28.16
C LEU A 172 10.83 -7.17 28.11
N PRO A 173 11.62 -7.37 29.18
CA PRO A 173 12.99 -6.84 29.30
C PRO A 173 13.94 -7.35 28.21
N VAL A 174 13.69 -8.52 27.62
CA VAL A 174 14.48 -9.08 26.51
C VAL A 174 14.31 -8.27 25.22
N LEU A 175 13.13 -7.68 24.99
CA LEU A 175 12.86 -6.83 23.83
C LEU A 175 13.48 -5.44 23.96
N ARG A 176 13.74 -4.95 25.19
CA ARG A 176 14.46 -3.68 25.41
C ARG A 176 15.89 -3.73 24.90
N HIS A 177 16.61 -4.82 25.14
CA HIS A 177 17.99 -4.97 24.67
C HIS A 177 18.07 -5.12 23.15
N LEU A 178 17.09 -5.77 22.53
CA LEU A 178 16.99 -5.87 21.07
C LEU A 178 16.53 -4.55 20.42
N ALA A 179 15.60 -3.82 21.03
CA ALA A 179 15.15 -2.51 20.57
C ALA A 179 16.23 -1.43 20.73
N ALA A 180 17.07 -1.54 21.77
CA ALA A 180 18.25 -0.68 21.96
C ALA A 180 19.41 -1.04 21.01
N ALA A 181 19.50 -2.31 20.59
CA ALA A 181 20.53 -2.79 19.65
C ALA A 181 20.11 -2.69 18.18
N LEU A 182 18.85 -2.35 17.88
CA LEU A 182 18.37 -2.07 16.53
C LEU A 182 18.75 -0.63 16.17
N PRO A 183 19.80 -0.39 15.34
CA PRO A 183 20.00 0.93 14.76
C PRO A 183 18.69 1.40 14.10
N GLY A 184 18.44 2.72 14.06
CA GLY A 184 17.18 3.30 13.55
C GLY A 184 16.75 2.80 12.15
N SER A 185 17.67 2.23 11.39
CA SER A 185 17.43 1.52 10.12
C SER A 185 16.54 0.26 10.27
N GLY A 186 16.68 -0.52 11.34
CA GLY A 186 15.88 -1.74 11.56
C GLY A 186 14.40 -1.46 11.86
N LEU A 187 14.12 -0.44 12.67
CA LEU A 187 12.75 0.03 12.92
C LEU A 187 12.12 0.64 11.66
N THR A 188 12.90 1.31 10.83
CA THR A 188 12.44 1.86 9.55
C THR A 188 12.06 0.75 8.57
N ALA A 189 12.85 -0.32 8.48
CA ALA A 189 12.53 -1.50 7.69
C ALA A 189 11.20 -2.17 8.12
N LEU A 190 10.99 -2.34 9.44
CA LEU A 190 9.74 -2.89 9.98
C LEU A 190 8.54 -1.99 9.67
N ARG A 191 8.69 -0.67 9.79
CA ARG A 191 7.64 0.31 9.46
C ARG A 191 7.29 0.27 7.97
N LEU A 192 8.28 0.20 7.08
CA LEU A 192 8.06 0.10 5.64
C LEU A 192 7.35 -1.20 5.25
N LYS A 193 7.74 -2.33 5.86
CA LYS A 193 7.05 -3.61 5.65
C LYS A 193 5.59 -3.54 6.10
N ARG A 194 5.31 -3.02 7.31
CA ARG A 194 3.93 -2.82 7.77
C ARG A 194 3.15 -1.87 6.87
N LEU A 195 3.77 -0.78 6.42
CA LEU A 195 3.14 0.17 5.52
C LEU A 195 2.73 -0.51 4.21
N ALA A 196 3.60 -1.34 3.62
CA ALA A 196 3.28 -2.10 2.41
C ALA A 196 2.08 -3.04 2.63
N GLU A 197 2.02 -3.74 3.76
CA GLU A 197 0.92 -4.65 4.08
C GLU A 197 -0.41 -3.92 4.26
N VAL A 198 -0.43 -2.81 5.01
CA VAL A 198 -1.65 -2.00 5.22
C VAL A 198 -2.14 -1.39 3.90
N THR A 199 -1.20 -0.94 3.07
CA THR A 199 -1.52 -0.43 1.73
C THR A 199 -2.15 -1.52 0.89
N ALA A 200 -1.54 -2.71 0.83
CA ALA A 200 -2.07 -3.83 0.06
C ALA A 200 -3.51 -4.18 0.47
N GLN A 201 -3.82 -4.18 1.77
CA GLN A 201 -5.19 -4.40 2.25
C GLN A 201 -6.18 -3.36 1.72
N ALA A 202 -5.82 -2.08 1.77
CA ALA A 202 -6.67 -1.01 1.24
C ALA A 202 -6.88 -1.16 -0.28
N CYS A 203 -5.87 -1.69 -0.98
CA CYS A 203 -5.85 -1.87 -2.43
C CYS A 203 -6.49 -3.16 -2.93
N SER A 204 -6.70 -4.15 -2.06
CA SER A 204 -7.16 -5.49 -2.45
C SER A 204 -8.68 -5.63 -2.32
N PRO A 205 -9.36 -6.30 -3.26
CA PRO A 205 -10.79 -6.61 -3.14
C PRO A 205 -11.07 -7.76 -2.16
N PHE A 206 -10.04 -8.38 -1.58
CA PHE A 206 -10.16 -9.49 -0.64
C PHE A 206 -10.07 -8.98 0.79
N GLU A 207 -11.02 -9.37 1.63
CA GLU A 207 -10.89 -9.21 3.08
C GLU A 207 -9.92 -10.27 3.63
N ARG A 208 -9.11 -9.86 4.62
CA ARG A 208 -8.24 -10.82 5.34
C ARG A 208 -9.12 -11.93 5.91
N ALA A 209 -8.79 -13.17 5.57
CA ALA A 209 -9.13 -14.27 6.46
C ALA A 209 -8.24 -14.06 7.69
N LEU A 210 -8.84 -13.65 8.80
CA LEU A 210 -8.24 -13.69 10.12
C LEU A 210 -8.04 -15.15 10.53
#